data_AF-A0A835AKS4-F1
#
_entry.id   AF-A0A835AKS4-F1
#
_cell.length_a   1.000
_cell.length_b   1.000
_cell.length_c   1.000
_cell.angle_alpha   90.00
_cell.angle_beta   90.00
_cell.angle_gamma   90.00
#
_symmetry.space_group_name_H-M   'P 1'
#
loop_
_entity.id
_entity.type
_entity.pdbx_description
1 polymer ?
#
loop_
_entity_poly.entity_id
_entity_poly.type
_entity_poly.pdbx_seq_one_letter_code
_entity_poly.pdbx_strand_id
1 'polypeptide(L)'
;MALAAARRLSSTSSAAPVKLSEIFRVPKNRSPPPHPSSPFGYRKTPSRPAGSGSEPPPRRPKPREPWEGEAGALLRRLHEGRYLPGPDFSSAPHAISPDAVKAAAERFGNDNQAVAKWLSGSDLKKLALFGCPTVERRTVFASKRLRAFFNIQEDKICSSCKLRSSCKFVNQEVPRHNKVILSDTMRIISLFVLDAFPKELQVTAELKASICKLLKDTISLSS
;
A
#
# COMPACT_ATOMS: atom_id res chain seq x y z
N MET A 1 -29.05 27.66 43.43
CA MET A 1 -30.37 28.09 42.91
C MET A 1 -30.33 29.59 42.67
N ALA A 2 -30.06 30.05 41.44
CA ALA A 2 -30.39 31.40 40.97
C ALA A 2 -30.16 31.50 39.44
N LEU A 3 -31.30 31.41 38.73
CA LEU A 3 -31.74 32.04 37.49
C LEU A 3 -30.74 32.69 36.49
N ALA A 4 -30.80 32.13 35.28
CA ALA A 4 -30.71 32.68 33.92
C ALA A 4 -30.54 34.19 33.67
N ALA A 5 -29.74 34.52 32.64
CA ALA A 5 -30.04 35.59 31.70
C ALA A 5 -29.46 35.28 30.30
N ALA A 6 -30.35 35.24 29.32
CA ALA A 6 -30.07 35.09 27.90
C ALA A 6 -29.59 36.40 27.27
N ARG A 7 -28.78 36.34 26.20
CA ARG A 7 -28.77 37.37 25.15
C ARG A 7 -28.64 36.73 23.77
N ARG A 8 -29.66 37.05 22.97
CA ARG A 8 -29.87 36.74 21.55
C ARG A 8 -28.83 37.45 20.69
N LEU A 9 -28.52 36.90 19.51
CA LEU A 9 -28.56 37.63 18.25
C LEU A 9 -28.88 36.67 17.09
N SER A 10 -29.76 37.14 16.23
CA SER A 10 -30.47 36.39 15.19
C SER A 10 -29.79 36.43 13.83
N SER A 11 -30.26 35.52 12.95
CA SER A 11 -30.46 35.68 11.49
C SER A 11 -29.21 35.44 10.62
N THR A 12 -29.26 34.79 9.45
CA THR A 12 -30.31 34.67 8.43
C THR A 12 -30.15 33.41 7.55
N SER A 13 -31.21 33.13 6.78
CA SER A 13 -31.22 32.64 5.38
C SER A 13 -30.84 31.19 5.05
N SER A 14 -31.91 30.43 4.82
CA SER A 14 -31.99 29.22 3.99
C SER A 14 -31.72 29.52 2.51
N ALA A 15 -30.85 28.73 1.89
CA ALA A 15 -30.67 28.70 0.43
C ALA A 15 -30.73 27.25 -0.07
N ALA A 16 -31.66 26.99 -0.97
CA ALA A 16 -31.84 25.73 -1.70
C ALA A 16 -30.80 25.58 -2.83
N PRO A 17 -30.57 24.38 -3.37
CA PRO A 17 -29.40 24.05 -4.16
C PRO A 17 -29.58 24.40 -5.65
N VAL A 18 -28.56 24.96 -6.29
CA VAL A 18 -28.56 25.23 -7.74
C VAL A 18 -27.45 24.43 -8.42
N LYS A 19 -27.84 23.82 -9.55
CA LYS A 19 -27.15 22.76 -10.29
C LYS A 19 -25.80 23.17 -10.87
N LEU A 20 -24.89 22.21 -10.81
CA LEU A 20 -23.57 22.20 -11.42
C LEU A 20 -23.69 21.82 -12.90
N SER A 21 -23.59 22.80 -13.81
CA SER A 21 -23.31 22.56 -15.23
C SER A 21 -22.73 23.83 -15.83
N GLU A 22 -21.77 23.68 -16.74
CA GLU A 22 -21.25 24.73 -17.64
C GLU A 22 -20.03 25.56 -17.20
N ILE A 23 -19.01 24.95 -16.58
CA ILE A 23 -17.66 25.55 -16.66
C ILE A 23 -16.63 24.43 -16.72
N PHE A 24 -16.31 23.94 -17.92
CA PHE A 24 -14.93 23.69 -18.38
C PHE A 24 -14.97 23.36 -19.88
N ARG A 25 -14.84 24.43 -20.68
CA ARG A 25 -14.57 24.38 -22.12
C ARG A 25 -13.36 23.50 -22.42
N VAL A 26 -13.56 22.56 -23.35
CA VAL A 26 -12.52 21.80 -24.04
C VAL A 26 -11.81 22.73 -25.05
N PRO A 27 -10.47 22.91 -24.98
CA PRO A 27 -9.73 23.54 -26.06
C PRO A 27 -9.45 22.53 -27.20
N LYS A 28 -9.90 22.90 -28.39
CA LYS A 28 -9.65 22.24 -29.68
C LYS A 28 -8.16 22.19 -30.06
N ASN A 29 -7.81 21.10 -30.74
CA ASN A 29 -6.81 20.90 -31.80
C ASN A 29 -5.67 21.93 -31.91
N ARG A 30 -4.44 21.44 -31.71
CA ARG A 30 -3.25 22.01 -32.35
C ARG A 30 -2.69 21.00 -33.35
N SER A 31 -2.68 21.41 -34.62
CA SER A 31 -2.08 20.69 -35.75
C SER A 31 -0.56 20.56 -35.58
N PRO A 32 0.08 19.48 -36.05
CA PRO A 32 1.53 19.36 -36.04
C PRO A 32 2.18 20.23 -37.14
N PRO A 33 3.41 20.74 -36.93
CA PRO A 33 4.13 21.53 -37.92
C PRO A 33 4.68 20.66 -39.07
N PRO A 34 4.98 21.26 -40.25
CA PRO A 34 5.34 20.53 -41.46
C PRO A 34 6.79 20.02 -41.44
N HIS A 35 7.01 18.89 -42.12
CA HIS A 35 8.33 18.32 -42.40
C HIS A 35 9.13 19.21 -43.36
N PRO A 36 10.40 19.54 -43.07
CA PRO A 36 11.32 20.05 -44.06
C PRO A 36 12.06 18.90 -44.77
N SER A 37 12.04 18.99 -46.09
CA SER A 37 12.73 18.15 -47.07
C SER A 37 14.26 18.18 -46.90
N SER A 38 14.85 17.01 -47.12
CA SER A 38 16.28 16.74 -47.23
C SER A 38 17.01 17.64 -48.23
N PRO A 39 18.27 18.03 -47.93
CA PRO A 39 19.31 18.08 -48.94
C PRO A 39 20.42 17.08 -48.59
N PHE A 40 20.70 16.22 -49.57
CA PHE A 40 21.77 15.23 -49.58
C PHE A 40 23.14 15.80 -49.16
N GLY A 41 23.74 15.17 -48.16
CA GLY A 41 25.17 15.28 -47.83
C GLY A 41 25.71 13.90 -47.50
N TYR A 42 26.26 13.22 -48.49
CA TYR A 42 26.86 11.89 -48.36
C TYR A 42 28.08 11.95 -47.45
N ARG A 43 27.92 11.60 -46.16
CA ARG A 43 29.05 11.38 -45.26
C ARG A 43 29.18 9.87 -44.99
N LYS A 44 30.26 9.31 -45.55
CA LYS A 44 30.70 7.92 -45.42
C LYS A 44 30.84 7.54 -43.93
N THR A 45 29.92 6.74 -43.40
CA THR A 45 30.08 6.11 -42.09
C THR A 45 31.02 4.91 -42.23
N PRO A 46 32.07 4.77 -41.41
CA PRO A 46 32.87 3.56 -41.40
C PRO A 46 32.04 2.40 -40.87
N SER A 47 32.01 1.32 -41.64
CA SER A 47 31.44 0.03 -41.30
C SER A 47 32.04 -0.49 -39.99
N ARG A 48 31.21 -0.55 -38.96
CA ARG A 48 31.52 -1.19 -37.67
C ARG A 48 31.28 -2.70 -37.83
N PRO A 49 32.16 -3.58 -37.30
CA PRO A 49 32.00 -5.01 -37.48
C PRO A 49 30.71 -5.51 -36.81
N ALA A 50 30.08 -6.50 -37.45
CA ALA A 50 28.93 -7.23 -36.92
C ALA A 50 29.32 -7.95 -35.62
N GLY A 51 29.10 -7.28 -34.49
CA GLY A 51 29.12 -7.89 -33.18
C GLY A 51 27.80 -8.62 -32.95
N SER A 52 27.85 -9.95 -32.95
CA SER A 52 26.78 -10.84 -32.49
C SER A 52 26.48 -10.59 -31.01
N GLY A 53 25.72 -9.54 -30.74
CA GLY A 53 25.10 -9.31 -29.43
C GLY A 53 23.70 -9.89 -29.45
N SER A 54 23.55 -11.15 -29.04
CA SER A 54 22.23 -11.67 -28.65
C SER A 54 21.79 -10.90 -27.41
N GLU A 55 20.98 -9.86 -27.58
CA GLU A 55 20.27 -9.26 -26.47
C GLU A 55 19.42 -10.36 -25.82
N PRO A 56 19.62 -10.68 -24.54
CA PRO A 56 18.89 -11.76 -23.90
C PRO A 56 17.40 -11.42 -23.94
N PRO A 57 16.53 -12.39 -24.27
CA PRO A 57 15.09 -12.14 -24.32
C PRO A 57 14.62 -11.54 -22.99
N PRO A 58 13.65 -10.61 -23.00
CA PRO A 58 13.13 -10.00 -21.78
C PRO A 58 12.72 -11.13 -20.83
N ARG A 59 13.46 -11.30 -19.73
CA ARG A 59 13.19 -12.36 -18.76
C ARG A 59 11.76 -12.15 -18.30
N ARG A 60 10.90 -13.14 -18.54
CA ARG A 60 9.54 -13.13 -17.96
C ARG A 60 9.70 -12.84 -16.47
N PRO A 61 8.99 -11.84 -15.92
CA PRO A 61 9.04 -11.59 -14.49
C PRO A 61 8.77 -12.91 -13.78
N LYS A 62 9.72 -13.37 -12.94
CA LYS A 62 9.51 -14.55 -12.10
C LYS A 62 8.14 -14.39 -11.43
N PRO A 63 7.25 -15.40 -11.51
CA PRO A 63 5.98 -15.37 -10.78
C PRO A 63 6.27 -14.99 -9.32
N ARG A 64 5.45 -14.11 -8.76
CA ARG A 64 5.52 -13.80 -7.33
C ARG A 64 5.32 -15.12 -6.58
N GLU A 65 6.20 -15.42 -5.64
CA GLU A 65 6.12 -16.62 -4.81
C GLU A 65 5.71 -16.14 -3.42
N PRO A 66 4.40 -16.24 -3.08
CA PRO A 66 3.94 -16.05 -1.71
C PRO A 66 4.79 -16.89 -0.75
N TRP A 67 4.90 -16.44 0.49
CA TRP A 67 5.61 -17.21 1.51
C TRP A 67 4.75 -18.44 1.81
N GLU A 68 5.08 -19.57 1.20
CA GLU A 68 4.15 -20.67 0.97
C GLU A 68 3.37 -21.07 2.24
N GLY A 69 4.09 -21.33 3.34
CA GLY A 69 3.48 -21.74 4.60
C GLY A 69 2.61 -20.65 5.23
N GLU A 70 3.12 -19.42 5.27
CA GLU A 70 2.49 -18.28 5.91
C GLU A 70 1.28 -17.75 5.13
N ALA A 71 1.37 -17.74 3.80
CA ALA A 71 0.29 -17.37 2.91
C ALA A 71 -0.84 -18.39 3.02
N GLY A 72 -0.51 -19.68 3.01
CA GLY A 72 -1.48 -20.74 3.24
C GLY A 72 -2.15 -20.64 4.61
N ALA A 73 -1.37 -20.39 5.68
CA ALA A 73 -1.91 -20.24 7.03
C ALA A 73 -2.85 -19.04 7.17
N LEU A 74 -2.48 -17.88 6.60
CA LEU A 74 -3.33 -16.70 6.59
C LEU A 74 -4.64 -16.98 5.84
N LEU A 75 -4.56 -17.55 4.63
CA LEU A 75 -5.75 -17.83 3.80
C LEU A 75 -6.69 -18.81 4.47
N ARG A 76 -6.16 -19.90 5.04
CA ARG A 76 -6.92 -20.88 5.81
C ARG A 76 -7.69 -20.19 6.95
N ARG A 77 -6.99 -19.39 7.77
CA ARG A 77 -7.61 -18.70 8.91
C ARG A 77 -8.71 -17.72 8.48
N LEU A 78 -8.48 -16.99 7.38
CA LEU A 78 -9.47 -16.06 6.82
C LEU A 78 -10.69 -16.78 6.25
N HIS A 79 -10.51 -17.95 5.64
CA HIS A 79 -11.61 -18.80 5.15
C HIS A 79 -12.42 -19.38 6.32
N GLU A 80 -11.77 -19.96 7.34
CA GLU A 80 -12.41 -20.47 8.56
C GLU A 80 -13.20 -19.38 9.30
N GLY A 81 -12.65 -18.16 9.35
CA GLY A 81 -13.32 -16.99 9.93
C GLY A 81 -14.38 -16.36 9.02
N ARG A 82 -14.70 -16.94 7.86
CA ARG A 82 -15.69 -16.44 6.89
C ARG A 82 -15.39 -15.03 6.36
N TYR A 83 -14.13 -14.60 6.42
CA TYR A 83 -13.68 -13.33 5.85
C TYR A 83 -13.47 -13.43 4.34
N LEU A 84 -13.12 -14.61 3.82
CA LEU A 84 -12.98 -14.86 2.38
C LEU A 84 -14.18 -15.69 1.87
N PRO A 85 -14.95 -15.18 0.89
CA PRO A 85 -15.99 -15.98 0.24
C PRO A 85 -15.38 -16.99 -0.74
N GLY A 86 -16.07 -18.11 -0.94
CA GLY A 86 -15.66 -19.14 -1.90
C GLY A 86 -14.84 -20.27 -1.27
N PRO A 87 -14.05 -21.01 -2.08
CA PRO A 87 -13.27 -22.15 -1.60
C PRO A 87 -12.08 -21.72 -0.74
N ASP A 88 -11.50 -22.67 -0.01
CA ASP A 88 -10.22 -22.47 0.67
C ASP A 88 -9.08 -22.39 -0.35
N PHE A 89 -8.33 -21.30 -0.31
CA PHE A 89 -7.16 -21.06 -1.18
C PHE A 89 -5.82 -21.32 -0.47
N SER A 90 -5.83 -21.95 0.71
CA SER A 90 -4.63 -22.20 1.51
C SER A 90 -3.53 -22.98 0.76
N SER A 91 -3.91 -23.88 -0.15
CA SER A 91 -2.98 -24.65 -0.99
C SER A 91 -2.59 -23.96 -2.31
N ALA A 92 -3.32 -22.91 -2.71
CA ALA A 92 -3.05 -22.15 -3.93
C ALA A 92 -3.15 -20.63 -3.69
N PRO A 93 -2.23 -20.03 -2.91
CA PRO A 93 -2.30 -18.61 -2.57
C PRO A 93 -2.26 -17.65 -3.78
N HIS A 94 -1.75 -18.11 -4.93
CA HIS A 94 -1.69 -17.35 -6.17
C HIS A 94 -3.03 -17.29 -6.92
N ALA A 95 -3.99 -18.16 -6.59
CA ALA A 95 -5.29 -18.21 -7.26
C ALA A 95 -6.26 -17.11 -6.76
N ILE A 96 -5.94 -16.45 -5.64
CA ILE A 96 -6.75 -15.40 -5.04
C ILE A 96 -6.11 -14.02 -5.24
N SER A 97 -6.92 -13.01 -5.54
CA SER A 97 -6.41 -11.65 -5.71
C SER A 97 -5.85 -11.07 -4.39
N PRO A 98 -4.66 -10.45 -4.40
CA PRO A 98 -4.11 -9.82 -3.19
C PRO A 98 -5.01 -8.75 -2.59
N ASP A 99 -5.80 -8.05 -3.40
CA ASP A 99 -6.76 -7.04 -2.92
C ASP A 99 -7.89 -7.66 -2.08
N ALA A 100 -8.40 -8.83 -2.48
CA ALA A 100 -9.40 -9.55 -1.70
C ALA A 100 -8.82 -10.01 -0.35
N VAL A 101 -7.59 -10.54 -0.35
CA VAL A 101 -6.92 -10.97 0.88
C VAL A 101 -6.63 -9.80 1.80
N LYS A 102 -6.15 -8.66 1.28
CA LYS A 102 -5.96 -7.43 2.06
C LYS A 102 -7.25 -7.00 2.74
N ALA A 103 -8.35 -6.94 2.00
CA ALA A 103 -9.65 -6.52 2.54
C ALA A 103 -10.18 -7.50 3.60
N ALA A 104 -9.96 -8.81 3.41
CA ALA A 104 -10.30 -9.83 4.40
C ALA A 104 -9.42 -9.73 5.65
N ALA A 105 -8.11 -9.53 5.49
CA ALA A 105 -7.16 -9.35 6.58
C ALA A 105 -7.46 -8.09 7.40
N GLU A 106 -7.89 -6.99 6.76
CA GLU A 106 -8.36 -5.78 7.45
C GLU A 106 -9.57 -6.06 8.34
N ARG A 107 -10.59 -6.76 7.82
CA ARG A 107 -11.78 -7.13 8.59
C ARG A 107 -11.42 -8.04 9.75
N PHE A 108 -10.61 -9.07 9.50
CA PHE A 108 -10.10 -9.96 10.52
C PHE A 108 -9.36 -9.20 11.63
N GLY A 109 -8.48 -8.26 11.26
CA GLY A 109 -7.78 -7.43 12.24
C GLY A 109 -8.71 -6.50 13.03
N ASN A 110 -9.75 -5.97 12.39
CA ASN A 110 -10.76 -5.15 13.06
C ASN A 110 -11.51 -5.95 14.14
N ASP A 111 -11.95 -7.16 13.79
CA ASP A 111 -12.77 -7.99 14.68
C ASP A 111 -11.93 -8.60 15.82
N ASN A 112 -10.63 -8.75 15.60
CA ASN A 112 -9.67 -9.30 16.58
C ASN A 112 -8.78 -8.24 17.23
N GLN A 113 -9.20 -6.97 17.26
CA GLN A 113 -8.39 -5.85 17.73
C GLN A 113 -7.84 -6.03 19.17
N ALA A 114 -8.49 -6.83 20.01
CA ALA A 114 -8.02 -7.18 21.35
C ALA A 114 -6.68 -7.94 21.34
N VAL A 115 -6.36 -8.66 20.26
CA VAL A 115 -5.11 -9.41 20.07
C VAL A 115 -3.89 -8.48 19.98
N ALA A 116 -4.08 -7.26 19.47
CA ALA A 116 -2.99 -6.33 19.20
C ALA A 116 -2.10 -6.04 20.43
N LYS A 117 -2.67 -6.10 21.64
CA LYS A 117 -1.94 -5.82 22.90
C LYS A 117 -0.96 -6.92 23.29
N TRP A 118 -1.10 -8.11 22.72
CA TRP A 118 -0.28 -9.29 23.01
C TRP A 118 0.82 -9.50 21.97
N LEU A 119 0.81 -8.72 20.88
CA LEU A 119 1.81 -8.83 19.83
C LEU A 119 3.15 -8.25 20.26
N SER A 120 4.22 -8.86 19.77
CA SER A 120 5.59 -8.42 20.03
C SER A 120 5.84 -6.99 19.52
N GLY A 121 6.04 -6.06 20.46
CA GLY A 121 6.33 -4.66 20.14
C GLY A 121 7.61 -4.46 19.35
N SER A 122 8.63 -5.30 19.57
CA SER A 122 9.90 -5.24 18.83
C SER A 122 9.73 -5.67 17.38
N ASP A 123 8.94 -6.72 17.12
CA ASP A 123 8.65 -7.20 15.77
C ASP A 123 7.75 -6.20 15.02
N LEU A 124 6.74 -5.62 15.68
CA LEU A 124 5.92 -4.54 15.13
C LEU A 124 6.76 -3.29 14.79
N LYS A 125 7.75 -2.95 15.62
CA LYS A 125 8.65 -1.83 15.36
C LYS A 125 9.53 -2.07 14.12
N LYS A 126 10.02 -3.30 13.91
CA LYS A 126 10.75 -3.67 12.69
C LYS A 126 9.87 -3.52 11.44
N LEU A 127 8.61 -3.94 11.53
CA LEU A 127 7.63 -3.72 10.47
C LEU A 127 7.41 -2.24 10.17
N ALA A 128 7.31 -1.40 11.22
CA ALA A 128 7.15 0.04 11.09
C ALA A 128 8.36 0.72 10.41
N LEU A 129 9.57 0.27 10.73
CA LEU A 129 10.84 0.82 10.22
C LEU A 129 11.10 0.50 8.74
N PHE A 130 10.46 -0.53 8.18
CA PHE A 130 10.65 -0.89 6.78
C PHE A 130 10.16 0.19 5.80
N GLY A 131 9.13 0.96 6.16
CA GLY A 131 8.51 1.94 5.30
C GLY A 131 7.16 1.49 4.74
N CYS A 132 6.76 2.04 3.59
CA CYS A 132 5.48 1.72 2.95
C CYS A 132 5.69 0.60 1.92
N PRO A 133 4.96 -0.54 2.00
CA PRO A 133 5.10 -1.62 1.03
C PRO A 133 4.47 -1.31 -0.33
N THR A 134 3.58 -0.31 -0.41
CA THR A 134 2.99 0.17 -1.67
C THR A 134 2.74 1.68 -1.59
N VAL A 135 2.42 2.32 -2.73
CA VAL A 135 1.97 3.72 -2.80
C VAL A 135 0.44 3.87 -2.68
N GLU A 136 -0.26 2.76 -2.46
CA GLU A 136 -1.71 2.76 -2.29
C GLU A 136 -2.10 3.52 -1.01
N ARG A 137 -3.00 4.51 -1.11
CA ARG A 137 -3.37 5.41 -0.02
C ARG A 137 -3.66 4.68 1.29
N ARG A 138 -4.50 3.64 1.28
CA ARG A 138 -4.86 2.91 2.51
C ARG A 138 -3.65 2.28 3.17
N THR A 139 -2.81 1.62 2.38
CA THR A 139 -1.57 0.97 2.84
C THR A 139 -0.56 1.98 3.36
N VAL A 140 -0.36 3.10 2.65
CA VAL A 140 0.55 4.17 3.08
C VAL A 140 0.11 4.73 4.43
N PHE A 141 -1.17 5.03 4.60
CA PHE A 141 -1.68 5.56 5.87
C PHE A 141 -1.63 4.52 6.99
N ALA A 142 -1.86 3.23 6.70
CA ALA A 142 -1.68 2.14 7.66
C ALA A 142 -0.22 2.08 8.15
N SER A 143 0.76 2.09 7.24
CA SER A 143 2.18 2.09 7.61
C SER A 143 2.58 3.34 8.41
N LYS A 144 2.03 4.50 8.06
CA LYS A 144 2.25 5.77 8.79
C LYS A 144 1.67 5.73 10.20
N ARG A 145 0.46 5.18 10.39
CA ARG A 145 -0.16 5.06 11.72
C ARG A 145 0.62 4.11 12.61
N LEU A 146 1.13 3.00 12.05
CA LEU A 146 2.01 2.08 12.77
C LEU A 146 3.30 2.78 13.23
N ARG A 147 3.90 3.64 12.39
CA ARG A 147 5.06 4.45 12.77
C ARG A 147 4.76 5.51 13.82
N ALA A 148 3.63 6.21 13.68
CA ALA A 148 3.17 7.20 14.65
C ALA A 148 2.96 6.57 16.05
N PHE A 149 2.45 5.33 16.12
CA PHE A 149 2.34 4.59 17.38
C PHE A 149 3.71 4.47 18.10
N PHE A 150 4.79 4.21 17.36
CA PHE A 150 6.16 4.07 17.88
C PHE A 150 6.97 5.38 17.98
N ASN A 151 6.36 6.56 17.78
CA ASN A 151 7.10 7.84 17.73
C ASN A 151 8.20 7.88 16.65
N ILE A 152 8.01 7.16 15.55
CA ILE A 152 8.96 7.18 14.44
C ILE A 152 8.62 8.36 13.53
N GLN A 153 9.60 9.23 13.28
CA GLN A 153 9.43 10.41 12.44
C GLN A 153 9.31 10.01 10.95
N GLU A 154 8.31 10.56 10.26
CA GLU A 154 8.01 10.20 8.86
C GLU A 154 9.10 10.63 7.89
N ASP A 155 9.76 11.76 8.13
CA ASP A 155 10.85 12.28 7.32
C ASP A 155 12.04 11.30 7.25
N LYS A 156 12.41 10.67 8.37
CA LYS A 156 13.51 9.70 8.46
C LYS A 156 13.21 8.45 7.65
N ILE A 157 11.97 7.98 7.66
CA ILE A 157 11.58 6.78 6.92
C ILE A 157 11.30 7.09 5.45
N CYS A 158 10.62 8.19 5.16
CA CYS A 158 10.32 8.58 3.78
C CYS A 158 11.56 9.00 3.00
N SER A 159 12.59 9.59 3.65
CA SER A 159 13.84 9.98 2.98
C SER A 159 14.62 8.80 2.40
N SER A 160 14.56 7.63 3.07
CA SER A 160 15.19 6.37 2.62
C SER A 160 14.21 5.43 1.90
N CYS A 161 12.93 5.83 1.74
CA CYS A 161 11.91 5.00 1.12
C CYS A 161 12.12 4.88 -0.40
N LYS A 162 12.24 3.65 -0.90
CA LYS A 162 12.43 3.38 -2.34
C LYS A 162 11.25 3.81 -3.21
N LEU A 163 10.06 3.92 -2.62
CA LEU A 163 8.85 4.37 -3.32
C LEU A 163 8.61 5.89 -3.21
N ARG A 164 9.55 6.65 -2.64
CA ARG A 164 9.37 8.09 -2.37
C ARG A 164 9.02 8.88 -3.63
N SER A 165 9.68 8.61 -4.75
CA SER A 165 9.49 9.35 -6.02
C SER A 165 8.09 9.23 -6.61
N SER A 166 7.37 8.15 -6.31
CA SER A 166 6.01 7.87 -6.82
C SER A 166 4.92 8.03 -5.76
N CYS A 167 5.29 8.28 -4.51
CA CYS A 167 4.35 8.43 -3.40
C CYS A 167 3.75 9.84 -3.38
N LYS A 168 2.41 9.95 -3.35
CA LYS A 168 1.70 11.23 -3.22
C LYS A 168 1.62 11.76 -1.78
N PHE A 169 2.11 10.99 -0.81
CA PHE A 169 1.95 11.22 0.63
C PHE A 169 3.31 11.26 1.35
N VAL A 170 4.36 11.72 0.66
CA VAL A 170 5.72 11.84 1.22
C VAL A 170 5.70 12.75 2.43
N ASN A 171 6.34 12.33 3.52
CA ASN A 171 6.44 13.06 4.80
C ASN A 171 5.10 13.48 5.42
N GLN A 172 3.97 13.04 4.87
CA GLN A 172 2.66 13.38 5.43
C GLN A 172 2.49 12.70 6.78
N GLU A 173 2.24 13.50 7.82
CA GLU A 173 1.92 13.00 9.15
C GLU A 173 0.47 12.50 9.23
N VAL A 174 0.21 11.61 10.18
CA VAL A 174 -1.11 11.08 10.46
C VAL A 174 -1.39 11.19 11.96
N PRO A 175 -2.66 11.31 12.38
CA PRO A 175 -3.02 11.31 13.79
C PRO A 175 -2.43 10.10 14.50
N ARG A 176 -1.82 10.33 15.65
CA ARG A 176 -1.31 9.26 16.49
C ARG A 176 -2.45 8.53 17.18
N HIS A 177 -2.35 7.21 17.24
CA HIS A 177 -3.19 6.38 18.07
C HIS A 177 -2.40 5.84 19.26
N ASN A 178 -3.06 5.73 20.43
CA ASN A 178 -2.46 5.21 21.66
C ASN A 178 -2.37 3.68 21.68
N LYS A 179 -2.89 3.01 20.66
CA LYS A 179 -2.87 1.56 20.48
C LYS A 179 -2.49 1.19 19.07
N VAL A 180 -1.90 0.01 18.91
CA VAL A 180 -1.68 -0.61 17.58
C VAL A 180 -3.04 -0.89 16.95
N ILE A 181 -3.24 -0.46 15.71
CA ILE A 181 -4.44 -0.78 14.93
C ILE A 181 -4.18 -2.10 14.20
N LEU A 182 -4.89 -3.16 14.60
CA LEU A 182 -4.62 -4.49 14.07
C LEU A 182 -5.06 -4.64 12.61
N SER A 183 -6.14 -3.97 12.20
CA SER A 183 -6.57 -3.95 10.79
C SER A 183 -5.47 -3.40 9.88
N ASP A 184 -4.79 -2.33 10.28
CA ASP A 184 -3.64 -1.76 9.58
C ASP A 184 -2.46 -2.72 9.52
N THR A 185 -2.12 -3.32 10.66
CA THR A 185 -1.03 -4.30 10.75
C THR A 185 -1.31 -5.51 9.84
N MET A 186 -2.52 -6.04 9.85
CA MET A 186 -2.91 -7.19 9.01
C MET A 186 -2.95 -6.84 7.52
N ARG A 187 -3.36 -5.61 7.16
CA ARG A 187 -3.25 -5.10 5.79
C ARG A 187 -1.79 -5.09 5.31
N ILE A 188 -0.88 -4.65 6.18
CA ILE A 188 0.56 -4.59 5.86
C ILE A 188 1.14 -6.00 5.75
N ILE A 189 0.89 -6.87 6.74
CA ILE A 189 1.40 -8.26 6.78
C ILE A 189 0.92 -9.05 5.56
N SER A 190 -0.36 -8.96 5.18
CA SER A 190 -0.91 -9.68 4.02
C SER A 190 -0.20 -9.33 2.72
N LEU A 191 0.20 -8.06 2.53
CA LEU A 191 1.00 -7.67 1.36
C LEU A 191 2.35 -8.39 1.31
N PHE A 192 3.04 -8.52 2.44
CA PHE A 192 4.35 -9.19 2.48
C PHE A 192 4.24 -10.67 2.22
N VAL A 193 3.31 -11.32 2.90
CA VAL A 193 3.12 -12.77 2.85
C VAL A 193 2.66 -13.22 1.46
N LEU A 194 1.89 -12.40 0.75
CA LEU A 194 1.48 -12.64 -0.64
C LEU A 194 2.53 -12.21 -1.68
N ASP A 195 3.68 -11.70 -1.24
CA ASP A 195 4.69 -11.08 -2.11
C ASP A 195 4.08 -10.02 -3.05
N ALA A 196 3.10 -9.25 -2.55
CA ALA A 196 2.25 -8.33 -3.33
C ALA A 196 2.74 -6.87 -3.30
N PHE A 197 4.06 -6.66 -3.24
CA PHE A 197 4.71 -5.34 -3.21
C PHE A 197 5.71 -5.15 -4.38
N PRO A 198 6.19 -3.93 -4.68
CA PRO A 198 7.11 -3.68 -5.78
C PRO A 198 8.48 -4.37 -5.58
N LYS A 199 9.09 -4.85 -6.68
CA LYS A 199 10.34 -5.66 -6.64
C LYS A 199 11.56 -4.90 -6.15
N GLU A 200 11.51 -3.57 -6.19
CA GLU A 200 12.56 -2.69 -5.72
C GLU A 200 12.74 -2.82 -4.19
N LEU A 201 11.69 -3.25 -3.48
CA LEU A 201 11.72 -3.46 -2.04
C LEU A 201 12.39 -4.79 -1.69
N GLN A 202 13.47 -4.72 -0.92
CA GLN A 202 14.19 -5.89 -0.44
C GLN A 202 13.80 -6.15 1.01
N VAL A 203 13.17 -7.30 1.26
CA VAL A 203 12.80 -7.74 2.61
C VAL A 203 13.97 -8.52 3.20
N THR A 204 14.51 -8.05 4.33
CA THR A 204 15.59 -8.75 5.04
C THR A 204 15.07 -10.02 5.69
N ALA A 205 15.95 -11.01 5.90
CA ALA A 205 15.60 -12.24 6.60
C ALA A 205 15.05 -11.98 8.01
N GLU A 206 15.60 -10.98 8.71
CA GLU A 206 15.14 -10.57 10.02
C GLU A 206 13.70 -10.01 9.97
N LEU A 207 13.41 -9.13 9.01
CA LEU A 207 12.06 -8.59 8.85
C LEU A 207 11.07 -9.70 8.46
N LYS A 208 11.47 -10.61 7.57
CA LYS A 208 10.65 -11.78 7.20
C LYS A 208 10.31 -12.62 8.43
N ALA A 209 11.30 -12.94 9.28
CA ALA A 209 11.07 -13.68 10.52
C ALA A 209 10.11 -12.95 11.47
N SER A 210 10.26 -11.63 11.64
CA SER A 210 9.34 -10.82 12.43
C SER A 210 7.91 -10.83 11.89
N ILE A 211 7.73 -10.75 10.57
CA ILE A 211 6.40 -10.82 9.94
C ILE A 211 5.77 -12.21 10.12
N CYS A 212 6.53 -13.28 9.89
CA CYS A 212 6.05 -14.66 10.09
C CYS A 212 5.60 -14.88 11.55
N LYS A 213 6.38 -14.38 12.52
CA LYS A 213 6.05 -14.45 13.93
C LYS A 213 4.79 -13.65 14.26
N LEU A 214 4.69 -12.39 13.83
CA LEU A 214 3.50 -11.56 14.06
C LEU A 214 2.23 -12.20 13.49
N LEU A 215 2.32 -12.78 12.29
CA LEU A 215 1.20 -13.50 11.68
C LEU A 215 0.80 -14.70 12.54
N LYS A 216 1.76 -15.55 12.91
CA LYS A 216 1.52 -16.75 13.72
C LYS A 216 0.88 -16.39 15.07
N ASP A 217 1.44 -15.40 15.76
CA ASP A 217 0.92 -14.92 17.05
C ASP A 217 -0.51 -14.39 16.88
N THR A 218 -0.77 -13.60 15.83
CA THR A 218 -2.11 -13.06 15.58
C THR A 218 -3.13 -14.17 15.33
N ILE A 219 -2.80 -15.14 14.48
CA ILE A 219 -3.68 -16.29 14.19
C ILE A 219 -3.96 -17.07 15.47
N SER A 220 -2.93 -17.40 16.24
CA SER A 220 -3.04 -18.23 17.45
C SER A 220 -3.87 -17.57 18.55
N LEU A 221 -3.75 -16.25 18.69
CA LEU A 221 -4.46 -15.46 19.71
C LEU A 221 -5.89 -15.04 19.29
N SER A 222 -6.22 -15.18 18.00
CA SER A 222 -7.55 -14.88 17.44
C SER A 222 -8.53 -16.06 17.48
N SER A 223 -8.13 -17.16 18.13
CA SER A 223 -8.87 -18.43 18.15
C SER A 223 -9.73 -18.55 19.40
#